data_AF-B8C5F5-F1
#
_entry.id   AF-B8C5F5-F1
#
_cell.length_a   1.000
_cell.length_b   1.000
_cell.length_c   1.000
_cell.angle_alpha   90.00
_cell.angle_beta   90.00
_cell.angle_gamma   90.00
#
_symmetry.space_group_name_H-M   'P 1'
#
loop_
_entity.id
_entity.type
_entity.pdbx_description
1 polymer ?
#
loop_
_entity_poly.entity_id
_entity_poly.type
_entity_poly.pdbx_seq_one_letter_code
_entity_poly.pdbx_strand_id
1 'polypeptide(L)'
;VQRALVPFTDACTALGPDMASIGGHIADVWDGQRLLIALGTTYKRPMGDVAVALQPHLKPCQDAISKIRAARLDRKFDQHIKAIMEMLSCVSWVVISPPPSPSNFVKDTVGASDFWANKIRKEYRTNETDGPAHLKFCDLMKALVNDLAAYLKEYHLSGLAWNPHGKDFSEA
;
A
#
# COMPACT_ATOMS: atom_id res chain seq x y z
N VAL A 1 0.32 -7.56 -8.35
CA VAL A 1 -1.14 -7.67 -8.16
C VAL A 1 -1.54 -9.10 -7.87
N GLN A 2 -1.51 -10.02 -8.83
CA GLN A 2 -1.96 -11.41 -8.61
C GLN A 2 -1.24 -12.13 -7.46
N ARG A 3 0.07 -11.90 -7.31
CA ARG A 3 0.90 -12.59 -6.32
C ARG A 3 0.60 -12.21 -4.85
N ALA A 4 0.22 -10.96 -4.58
CA ALA A 4 0.19 -10.45 -3.21
C ALA A 4 -1.02 -9.55 -2.90
N LEU A 5 -1.45 -8.70 -3.84
CA LEU A 5 -2.60 -7.81 -3.63
C LEU A 5 -3.90 -8.61 -3.59
N VAL A 6 -4.15 -9.44 -4.61
CA VAL A 6 -5.38 -10.25 -4.71
C VAL A 6 -5.56 -11.15 -3.47
N PRO A 7 -4.54 -11.92 -3.05
CA PRO A 7 -4.65 -12.68 -1.79
C PRO A 7 -5.02 -11.84 -0.57
N PHE A 8 -4.48 -10.62 -0.45
CA PHE A 8 -4.78 -9.75 0.68
C PHE A 8 -6.20 -9.18 0.62
N THR A 9 -6.68 -8.76 -0.55
CA THR A 9 -8.06 -8.27 -0.71
C THR A 9 -9.08 -9.40 -0.51
N ASP A 10 -8.74 -10.62 -0.91
CA ASP A 10 -9.56 -11.81 -0.63
C ASP A 10 -9.62 -12.11 0.88
N ALA A 11 -8.51 -11.93 1.59
CA ALA A 11 -8.49 -12.07 3.04
C ALA A 11 -9.32 -10.98 3.75
N CYS A 12 -9.37 -9.76 3.22
CA CYS A 12 -10.30 -8.73 3.69
C CYS A 12 -11.75 -9.17 3.46
N THR A 13 -12.06 -9.73 2.28
CA THR A 13 -13.41 -10.21 1.94
C THR A 13 -13.86 -11.34 2.86
N ALA A 14 -12.94 -12.24 3.24
CA ALA A 14 -13.21 -13.34 4.16
C ALA A 14 -13.61 -12.87 5.58
N LEU A 15 -13.31 -11.62 5.96
CA LEU A 15 -13.72 -11.02 7.23
C LEU A 15 -15.14 -10.42 7.20
N GLY A 16 -15.80 -10.44 6.04
CA GLY A 16 -17.18 -9.97 5.85
C GLY A 16 -17.30 -8.73 4.95
N PRO A 17 -18.54 -8.29 4.68
CA PRO A 17 -18.83 -7.27 3.66
C PRO A 17 -18.17 -5.91 3.93
N ASP A 18 -18.13 -5.51 5.21
CA ASP A 18 -17.47 -4.29 5.66
C ASP A 18 -15.99 -4.26 5.27
N MET A 19 -15.27 -5.35 5.57
CA MET A 19 -13.86 -5.49 5.21
C MET A 19 -13.66 -5.76 3.72
N ALA A 20 -14.62 -6.37 3.02
CA ALA A 20 -14.59 -6.51 1.57
C ALA A 20 -14.55 -5.13 0.88
N SER A 21 -15.35 -4.17 1.35
CA SER A 21 -15.31 -2.78 0.85
C SER A 21 -13.95 -2.13 1.09
N ILE A 22 -13.32 -2.37 2.23
CA ILE A 22 -11.96 -1.89 2.52
C ILE A 22 -10.95 -2.52 1.56
N GLY A 23 -11.05 -3.83 1.30
CA GLY A 23 -10.23 -4.53 0.31
C GLY A 23 -10.35 -3.91 -1.08
N GLY A 24 -11.56 -3.54 -1.51
CA GLY A 24 -11.79 -2.81 -2.76
C GLY A 24 -11.05 -1.48 -2.82
N HIS A 25 -11.12 -0.66 -1.75
CA HIS A 25 -10.38 0.59 -1.72
C HIS A 25 -8.86 0.40 -1.65
N ILE A 26 -8.36 -0.68 -1.05
CA ILE A 26 -6.93 -1.02 -1.11
C ILE A 26 -6.52 -1.36 -2.54
N ALA A 27 -7.37 -2.06 -3.31
CA ALA A 27 -7.13 -2.27 -4.73
C ALA A 27 -7.06 -0.95 -5.51
N ASP A 28 -7.99 -0.02 -5.25
CA ASP A 28 -8.00 1.32 -5.85
C ASP A 28 -6.68 2.09 -5.55
N VAL A 29 -6.12 1.96 -4.34
CA VAL A 29 -4.80 2.55 -4.00
C VAL A 29 -3.71 1.96 -4.89
N TRP A 30 -3.68 0.65 -5.08
CA TRP A 30 -2.68 -0.01 -5.92
C TRP A 30 -2.83 0.34 -7.41
N ASP A 31 -4.04 0.58 -7.89
CA ASP A 31 -4.27 1.10 -9.23
C ASP A 31 -3.72 2.52 -9.38
N GLY A 32 -3.91 3.38 -8.38
CA GLY A 32 -3.25 4.68 -8.32
C GLY A 32 -1.71 4.57 -8.36
N GLN A 33 -1.13 3.61 -7.63
CA GLN A 33 0.31 3.35 -7.68
C GLN A 33 0.79 2.91 -9.07
N ARG A 34 0.00 2.10 -9.79
CA ARG A 34 0.29 1.70 -11.17
C ARG A 34 0.32 2.89 -12.11
N LEU A 35 -0.60 3.84 -11.96
CA LEU A 35 -0.61 5.07 -12.76
C LEU A 35 0.67 5.87 -12.54
N LEU A 36 1.11 6.02 -11.28
CA LEU A 36 2.37 6.71 -10.96
C LEU A 36 3.59 5.99 -11.55
N ILE A 37 3.63 4.66 -11.51
CA ILE A 37 4.70 3.88 -12.14
C ILE A 37 4.68 4.07 -13.67
N ALA A 38 3.50 4.11 -14.29
CA ALA A 38 3.36 4.33 -15.74
C ALA A 38 3.84 5.73 -16.19
N LEU A 39 3.77 6.74 -15.32
CA LEU A 39 4.41 8.03 -15.59
C LEU A 39 5.92 7.85 -15.74
N GLY A 40 6.54 7.09 -14.83
CA GLY A 40 7.96 6.75 -14.88
C GLY A 40 8.38 6.02 -16.17
N THR A 41 7.52 5.18 -16.74
CA THR A 41 7.83 4.49 -18.01
C THR A 41 7.66 5.36 -19.25
N THR A 42 6.88 6.45 -19.14
CA THR A 42 6.45 7.28 -20.29
C THR A 42 7.26 8.57 -20.40
N TYR A 43 7.58 9.17 -19.26
CA TYR A 43 8.20 10.49 -19.17
C TYR A 43 9.62 10.41 -18.64
N LYS A 44 10.40 11.43 -18.98
CA LYS A 44 11.67 11.73 -18.32
C LYS A 44 11.41 12.17 -16.89
N ARG A 45 12.44 12.04 -16.05
CA ARG A 45 12.43 12.58 -14.70
C ARG A 45 12.17 14.10 -14.76
N PRO A 46 11.24 14.64 -13.94
CA PRO A 46 11.08 16.08 -13.80
C PRO A 46 12.41 16.78 -13.46
N MET A 47 12.68 17.92 -14.08
CA MET A 47 13.87 18.74 -13.75
C MET A 47 13.79 19.37 -12.35
N GLY A 48 12.57 19.62 -11.85
CA GLY A 48 12.31 20.19 -10.54
C GLY A 48 12.12 19.14 -9.43
N ASP A 49 11.45 19.55 -8.36
CA ASP A 49 11.08 18.67 -7.25
C ASP A 49 10.06 17.62 -7.74
N VAL A 50 10.45 16.35 -7.66
CA VAL A 50 9.61 15.21 -8.07
C VAL A 50 8.35 15.11 -7.23
N ALA A 51 8.40 15.44 -5.94
CA ALA A 51 7.23 15.39 -5.07
C ALA A 51 6.19 16.43 -5.51
N VAL A 52 6.63 17.65 -5.86
CA VAL A 52 5.78 18.71 -6.40
C VAL A 52 5.19 18.30 -7.75
N ALA A 53 6.03 17.77 -8.64
CA ALA A 53 5.60 17.32 -9.97
C ALA A 53 4.55 16.20 -9.90
N LEU A 54 4.69 15.28 -8.94
CA LEU A 54 3.75 14.17 -8.77
C LEU A 54 2.45 14.54 -8.05
N GLN A 55 2.38 15.67 -7.31
CA GLN A 55 1.19 16.05 -6.52
C GLN A 55 -0.14 15.90 -7.29
N PRO A 56 -0.29 16.39 -8.53
CA PRO A 56 -1.56 16.28 -9.27
C PRO A 56 -1.97 14.83 -9.54
N HIS A 57 -1.00 13.93 -9.63
CA HIS A 57 -1.20 12.51 -9.97
C HIS A 57 -1.39 11.62 -8.72
N LEU A 58 -1.21 12.16 -7.50
CA LEU A 58 -1.43 11.42 -6.26
C LEU A 58 -2.92 11.28 -5.89
N LYS A 59 -3.79 12.09 -6.51
CA LYS A 59 -5.22 12.19 -6.15
C LYS A 59 -5.94 10.83 -6.12
N PRO A 60 -5.77 9.91 -7.09
CA PRO A 60 -6.43 8.60 -7.04
C PRO A 60 -6.04 7.79 -5.79
N CYS A 61 -4.76 7.77 -5.43
CA CYS A 61 -4.29 7.11 -4.21
C CYS A 61 -4.88 7.78 -2.96
N GLN A 62 -4.81 9.11 -2.89
CA GLN A 62 -5.26 9.89 -1.73
C GLN A 62 -6.77 9.73 -1.49
N ASP A 63 -7.57 9.67 -2.56
CA ASP A 63 -9.01 9.48 -2.46
C ASP A 63 -9.37 8.10 -1.94
N ALA A 64 -8.71 7.05 -2.44
CA ALA A 64 -8.91 5.70 -1.96
C ALA A 64 -8.51 5.54 -0.47
N ILE A 65 -7.37 6.10 -0.06
CA ILE A 65 -6.95 6.15 1.35
C ILE A 65 -7.97 6.92 2.21
N SER A 66 -8.51 8.02 1.69
CA SER A 66 -9.51 8.82 2.40
C SER A 66 -10.81 8.05 2.61
N LYS A 67 -11.25 7.25 1.64
CA LYS A 67 -12.41 6.35 1.79
C LYS A 67 -12.19 5.31 2.89
N ILE A 68 -11.00 4.69 2.95
CA ILE A 68 -10.64 3.74 4.01
C ILE A 68 -10.69 4.43 5.38
N ARG A 69 -10.11 5.63 5.50
CA ARG A 69 -10.11 6.41 6.76
C ARG A 69 -11.52 6.84 7.19
N ALA A 70 -12.38 7.16 6.23
CA ALA A 70 -13.74 7.61 6.47
C ALA A 70 -14.72 6.45 6.75
N ALA A 71 -14.32 5.20 6.51
CA ALA A 71 -15.14 4.05 6.77
C ALA A 71 -15.61 4.00 8.24
N ARG A 72 -16.84 3.57 8.44
CA ARG A 72 -17.46 3.40 9.77
C ARG A 72 -17.81 1.93 9.90
N LEU A 73 -16.86 1.17 10.42
CA LEU A 73 -17.01 -0.28 10.62
C LEU A 73 -17.41 -0.59 12.05
N ASP A 74 -17.81 -1.84 12.28
CA ASP A 74 -17.91 -2.38 13.64
C ASP A 74 -16.59 -2.22 14.40
N ARG A 75 -16.67 -1.91 15.70
CA ARG A 75 -15.52 -1.67 16.57
C ARG A 75 -14.52 -2.83 16.61
N LYS A 76 -14.96 -4.06 16.32
CA LYS A 76 -14.07 -5.23 16.22
C LYS A 76 -12.98 -5.06 15.14
N PHE A 77 -13.21 -4.19 14.15
CA PHE A 77 -12.25 -3.89 13.09
C PHE A 77 -11.37 -2.67 13.36
N ASP A 78 -11.48 -2.01 14.52
CA ASP A 78 -10.67 -0.82 14.85
C ASP A 78 -9.17 -1.08 14.75
N GLN A 79 -8.71 -2.25 15.21
CA GLN A 79 -7.30 -2.63 15.10
C GLN A 79 -6.90 -2.94 13.66
N HIS A 80 -7.81 -3.50 12.86
CA HIS A 80 -7.58 -3.84 11.45
C HIS A 80 -7.39 -2.57 10.62
N ILE A 81 -8.27 -1.59 10.79
CA ILE A 81 -8.16 -0.30 10.10
C ILE A 81 -6.89 0.44 10.51
N LYS A 82 -6.53 0.44 11.80
CA LYS A 82 -5.24 1.02 12.24
C LYS A 82 -4.06 0.33 11.57
N ALA A 83 -4.04 -1.00 11.55
CA ALA A 83 -2.98 -1.77 10.88
C ALA A 83 -2.87 -1.45 9.38
N ILE A 84 -4.01 -1.33 8.70
CA ILE A 84 -4.09 -0.94 7.28
C ILE A 84 -3.57 0.48 7.08
N MET A 85 -3.97 1.44 7.91
CA MET A 85 -3.54 2.83 7.75
C MET A 85 -2.03 2.99 7.95
N GLU A 86 -1.44 2.29 8.92
CA GLU A 86 0.02 2.25 9.08
C GLU A 86 0.69 1.60 7.86
N MET A 87 0.15 0.49 7.36
CA MET A 87 0.66 -0.21 6.18
C MET A 87 0.63 0.67 4.92
N LEU A 88 -0.48 1.39 4.69
CA LEU A 88 -0.68 2.26 3.52
C LEU A 88 0.29 3.43 3.46
N SER A 89 1.00 3.77 4.55
CA SER A 89 2.09 4.76 4.49
C SER A 89 3.20 4.37 3.50
N CYS A 90 3.34 3.08 3.17
CA CYS A 90 4.32 2.58 2.22
C CYS A 90 4.15 3.16 0.80
N VAL A 91 2.93 3.55 0.40
CA VAL A 91 2.63 4.00 -0.96
C VAL A 91 3.25 5.36 -1.30
N SER A 92 3.74 6.09 -0.29
CA SER A 92 4.51 7.32 -0.44
C SER A 92 5.93 7.08 -0.97
N TRP A 93 6.37 5.82 -1.15
CA TRP A 93 7.70 5.48 -1.67
C TRP A 93 8.03 6.17 -3.00
N VAL A 94 7.02 6.49 -3.81
CA VAL A 94 7.15 7.13 -5.14
C VAL A 94 7.85 8.48 -5.11
N VAL A 95 7.80 9.18 -3.97
CA VAL A 95 8.49 10.47 -3.75
C VAL A 95 9.75 10.34 -2.87
N ILE A 96 10.12 9.11 -2.46
CA ILE A 96 11.29 8.86 -1.62
C ILE A 96 12.54 8.75 -2.48
N SER A 97 13.59 9.45 -2.07
CA SER A 97 14.94 9.34 -2.62
C SER A 97 15.91 8.92 -1.50
N PRO A 98 16.94 8.11 -1.80
CA PRO A 98 17.93 7.72 -0.79
C PRO A 98 18.64 8.91 -0.13
N PRO A 99 18.98 8.84 1.17
CA PRO A 99 18.63 7.80 2.16
C PRO A 99 17.31 8.09 2.93
N PRO A 100 16.50 7.07 3.30
CA PRO A 100 16.64 5.64 2.97
C PRO A 100 16.19 5.32 1.54
N SER A 101 16.61 4.17 1.00
CA SER A 101 16.08 3.69 -0.29
C SER A 101 14.58 3.39 -0.19
N PRO A 102 13.81 3.47 -1.29
CA PRO A 102 12.37 3.19 -1.25
C PRO A 102 12.04 1.82 -0.66
N SER A 103 12.82 0.79 -1.01
CA SER A 103 12.63 -0.55 -0.46
C SER A 103 12.84 -0.63 1.06
N ASN A 104 13.77 0.14 1.62
CA ASN A 104 13.98 0.21 3.07
C ASN A 104 12.89 1.04 3.75
N PHE A 105 12.51 2.19 3.15
CA PHE A 105 11.38 2.99 3.62
C PHE A 105 10.10 2.15 3.75
N VAL A 106 9.78 1.35 2.73
CA VAL A 106 8.59 0.47 2.74
C VAL A 106 8.68 -0.61 3.82
N LYS A 107 9.88 -1.13 4.12
CA LYS A 107 10.05 -2.13 5.19
C LYS A 107 9.80 -1.54 6.57
N ASP A 108 10.13 -0.27 6.80
CA ASP A 108 9.91 0.38 8.09
C ASP A 108 8.42 0.48 8.44
N THR A 109 7.55 0.58 7.43
CA THR A 109 6.09 0.62 7.63
C THR A 109 5.51 -0.71 8.10
N VAL A 110 6.19 -1.84 7.82
CA VAL A 110 5.82 -3.16 8.35
C VAL A 110 5.85 -3.15 9.87
N GLY A 111 6.85 -2.51 10.48
CA GLY A 111 6.97 -2.45 11.94
C GLY A 111 5.78 -1.73 12.59
N ALA A 112 5.38 -0.59 12.03
CA ALA A 112 4.23 0.18 12.52
C ALA A 112 2.91 -0.59 12.35
N SER A 113 2.72 -1.25 11.21
CA SER A 113 1.53 -2.08 10.96
C SER A 113 1.50 -3.34 11.85
N ASP A 114 2.64 -3.99 12.06
CA ASP A 114 2.75 -5.21 12.88
C ASP A 114 2.39 -4.95 14.35
N PHE A 115 2.57 -3.72 14.87
CA PHE A 115 2.11 -3.38 16.21
C PHE A 115 0.60 -3.63 16.39
N TRP A 116 -0.22 -3.20 15.42
CA TRP A 116 -1.66 -3.45 15.45
C TRP A 116 -2.00 -4.89 15.04
N ALA A 117 -1.30 -5.44 14.04
CA ALA A 117 -1.49 -6.83 13.62
C ALA A 117 -1.24 -7.82 14.78
N ASN A 118 -0.25 -7.59 15.63
CA ASN A 118 0.03 -8.44 16.78
C ASN A 118 -1.07 -8.39 17.85
N LYS A 119 -1.78 -7.26 17.98
CA LYS A 119 -2.96 -7.18 18.85
C LYS A 119 -4.11 -8.03 18.30
N ILE A 120 -4.35 -7.97 16.99
CA ILE A 120 -5.32 -8.81 16.29
C ILE A 120 -4.95 -10.30 16.49
N ARG A 121 -3.69 -10.66 16.22
CA ARG A 121 -3.21 -12.04 16.43
C ARG A 121 -3.44 -12.50 17.87
N LYS A 122 -3.15 -11.67 18.86
CA LYS A 122 -3.38 -12.00 20.28
C LYS A 122 -4.85 -12.21 20.62
N GLU A 123 -5.73 -11.37 20.06
CA GLU A 123 -7.18 -11.41 20.30
C GLU A 123 -7.84 -12.64 19.66
N TYR A 124 -7.45 -12.98 18.44
CA TYR A 124 -8.13 -14.00 17.63
C TYR A 124 -7.45 -15.37 17.61
N ARG A 125 -6.23 -15.53 18.16
CA ARG A 125 -5.49 -16.81 18.09
C ARG A 125 -6.18 -18.02 18.74
N THR A 126 -7.11 -17.82 19.67
CA THR A 126 -7.85 -18.92 20.33
C THR A 126 -9.30 -19.03 19.84
N ASN A 127 -9.70 -18.22 18.87
CA ASN A 127 -11.04 -18.30 18.29
C ASN A 127 -11.01 -19.25 17.09
N GLU A 128 -11.66 -20.39 17.22
CA GLU A 128 -11.66 -21.44 16.18
C GLU A 128 -12.60 -21.12 15.00
N THR A 129 -13.56 -20.21 15.18
CA THR A 129 -14.61 -19.95 14.18
C THR A 129 -14.13 -18.96 13.12
N ASP A 130 -13.74 -17.75 13.52
CA ASP A 130 -13.28 -16.70 12.60
C ASP A 130 -11.79 -16.35 12.78
N GLY A 131 -11.15 -16.82 13.85
CA GLY A 131 -9.76 -16.49 14.15
C GLY A 131 -8.76 -16.78 13.03
N PRO A 132 -8.82 -17.93 12.33
CA PRO A 132 -7.95 -18.20 11.19
C PRO A 132 -8.01 -17.13 10.08
N ALA A 133 -9.19 -16.53 9.84
CA ALA A 133 -9.34 -15.47 8.84
C ALA A 133 -8.62 -14.18 9.26
N HIS A 134 -8.71 -13.81 10.55
CA HIS A 134 -8.01 -12.65 11.11
C HIS A 134 -6.49 -12.81 11.11
N LEU A 135 -5.99 -14.02 11.42
CA LEU A 135 -4.56 -14.33 11.34
C LEU A 135 -4.06 -14.25 9.90
N LYS A 136 -4.80 -14.87 8.96
CA LYS A 136 -4.48 -14.84 7.52
C LYS A 136 -4.44 -13.42 6.97
N PHE A 137 -5.38 -12.56 7.39
CA PHE A 137 -5.37 -11.12 7.05
C PHE A 137 -4.05 -10.46 7.48
N CYS A 138 -3.61 -10.67 8.72
CA CYS A 138 -2.38 -10.08 9.24
C CYS A 138 -1.14 -10.54 8.45
N ASP A 139 -1.08 -11.82 8.10
CA ASP A 139 0.07 -12.40 7.41
C ASP A 139 0.15 -11.96 5.95
N LEU A 140 -1.00 -11.90 5.25
CA LEU A 140 -1.05 -11.45 3.86
C LEU A 140 -0.85 -9.94 3.71
N MET A 141 -1.27 -9.13 4.69
CA MET A 141 -0.93 -7.71 4.74
C MET A 141 0.58 -7.52 4.77
N LYS A 142 1.28 -8.24 5.64
CA LYS A 142 2.75 -8.20 5.74
C LYS A 142 3.40 -8.72 4.45
N ALA A 143 2.87 -9.78 3.86
CA ALA A 143 3.36 -10.32 2.61
C ALA A 143 3.25 -9.29 1.46
N LEU A 144 2.15 -8.52 1.39
CA LEU A 144 1.96 -7.47 0.39
C LEU A 144 3.04 -6.39 0.46
N VAL A 145 3.37 -5.91 1.67
CA VAL A 145 4.40 -4.90 1.86
C VAL A 145 5.80 -5.44 1.53
N ASN A 146 6.10 -6.67 1.93
CA ASN A 146 7.36 -7.32 1.60
C ASN A 146 7.52 -7.56 0.09
N ASP A 147 6.43 -7.92 -0.60
CA ASP A 147 6.40 -8.08 -2.05
C ASP A 147 6.68 -6.75 -2.76
N LEU A 148 6.07 -5.66 -2.28
CA LEU A 148 6.37 -4.31 -2.77
C LEU A 148 7.83 -3.96 -2.53
N ALA A 149 8.37 -4.17 -1.33
CA ALA A 149 9.78 -3.86 -1.04
C ALA A 149 10.75 -4.64 -1.95
N ALA A 150 10.47 -5.91 -2.26
CA ALA A 150 11.25 -6.69 -3.20
C ALA A 150 11.19 -6.12 -4.62
N TYR A 151 9.99 -5.77 -5.09
CA TYR A 151 9.78 -5.10 -6.38
C TYR A 151 10.55 -3.77 -6.45
N LEU A 152 10.48 -2.93 -5.42
CA LEU A 152 11.19 -1.65 -5.41
C LEU A 152 12.71 -1.81 -5.41
N LYS A 153 13.23 -2.84 -4.75
CA LYS A 153 14.67 -3.13 -4.75
C LYS A 153 15.17 -3.49 -6.15
N GLU A 154 14.34 -4.18 -6.94
CA GLU A 154 14.70 -4.64 -8.28
C GLU A 154 14.53 -3.52 -9.34
N TYR A 155 13.44 -2.76 -9.28
CA TYR A 155 13.05 -1.84 -10.36
C TYR A 155 13.15 -0.34 -9.99
N HIS A 156 13.23 0.00 -8.70
CA HIS A 156 13.09 1.38 -8.20
C HIS A 156 14.11 1.71 -7.10
N LEU A 157 15.35 1.25 -7.29
CA LEU A 157 16.39 1.27 -6.26
C LEU A 157 16.65 2.66 -5.65
N SER A 158 16.61 3.71 -6.46
CA SER A 158 16.92 5.10 -6.07
C SER A 158 15.71 6.04 -6.14
N GLY A 159 14.50 5.49 -6.09
CA GLY A 159 13.25 6.22 -6.30
C GLY A 159 12.48 5.66 -7.49
N LEU A 160 11.37 6.31 -7.84
CA LEU A 160 10.61 6.00 -9.06
C LEU A 160 11.56 6.01 -10.27
N ALA A 161 11.48 4.95 -11.09
CA ALA A 161 12.33 4.79 -12.26
C ALA A 161 11.72 5.56 -13.43
N TRP A 162 12.56 6.33 -14.13
CA TRP A 162 12.14 7.23 -15.21
C TRP A 162 12.72 6.78 -16.54
N ASN A 163 11.99 6.99 -17.62
CA ASN A 163 12.43 6.68 -18.97
C ASN A 163 13.36 7.80 -19.48
N PRO A 164 14.68 7.55 -19.66
CA PRO A 164 15.61 8.59 -20.11
C PRO A 164 15.29 9.10 -21.53
N HIS A 165 14.57 8.31 -22.32
CA HIS A 165 14.11 8.66 -23.67
C HIS A 165 12.61 9.00 -23.71
N GLY A 166 11.98 9.21 -22.55
CA GLY A 166 10.58 9.57 -22.44
C GLY A 166 10.28 11.00 -22.90
N LYS A 167 9.00 11.35 -22.90
CA LYS A 167 8.52 12.72 -23.14
C LYS A 167 8.91 13.65 -22.00
N ASP A 168 8.79 14.96 -22.23
CA ASP A 168 8.98 15.91 -21.14
C ASP A 168 7.85 15.77 -20.11
N PHE A 169 8.17 15.83 -18.82
CA PHE A 169 7.15 15.63 -17.77
C PHE A 169 6.12 16.77 -17.75
N SER A 170 6.41 17.93 -18.34
CA SER A 170 5.41 19.01 -18.49
C SER A 170 4.20 18.62 -19.36
N GLU A 171 4.28 17.50 -20.09
CA GLU A 171 3.19 16.94 -20.89
C GLU A 171 2.32 15.90 -20.14
N ALA A 172 2.61 15.63 -18.86
CA ALA A 172 1.98 14.57 -18.06
C ALA A 172 0.60 14.88 -17.50
#